data_AF-A0AAJ2NTP9-F1
#
_entry.id   AF-A0AAJ2NTP9-F1
#
_cell.length_a   1.000
_cell.length_b   1.000
_cell.length_c   1.000
_cell.angle_alpha   90.00
_cell.angle_beta   90.00
_cell.angle_gamma   90.00
#
_symmetry.space_group_name_H-M   'P 1'
#
loop_
_entity.id
_entity.type
_entity.pdbx_description
1 polymer ?
#
loop_
_entity_poly.entity_id
_entity_poly.type
_entity_poly.pdbx_seq_one_letter_code
_entity_poly.pdbx_strand_id
1 'polypeptide(L)'
;MPLKIIDSSTLPLNLTNHRWAKFRKTKAGVKLHLRLVFMEKGTSYPEKAVMITAKEHDRGQLEIMVDDKECMYVFDRGYLDYERFD
;
A
#
# COMPACT_ATOMS: atom_id res chain seq x y z
N MET A 1 -8.54 20.24 -5.54
CA MET A 1 -7.98 19.35 -4.50
C MET A 1 -7.53 18.06 -5.19
N PRO A 2 -6.25 17.68 -5.12
CA PRO A 2 -5.75 16.47 -5.79
C PRO A 2 -6.39 15.20 -5.20
N LEU A 3 -6.67 14.24 -6.07
CA LEU A 3 -7.16 12.92 -5.70
C LEU A 3 -5.97 11.96 -5.60
N LYS A 4 -5.79 11.32 -4.45
CA LYS A 4 -4.70 10.36 -4.18
C LYS A 4 -5.29 8.96 -4.03
N ILE A 5 -5.06 8.10 -5.01
CA ILE A 5 -5.55 6.72 -5.04
C ILE A 5 -4.45 5.81 -4.47
N ILE A 6 -4.80 4.97 -3.50
CA ILE A 6 -3.87 4.03 -2.87
C ILE A 6 -4.34 2.62 -3.17
N ASP A 7 -3.43 1.78 -3.66
CA ASP A 7 -3.64 0.36 -3.84
C ASP A 7 -2.35 -0.42 -3.52
N SER A 8 -2.47 -1.72 -3.23
CA SER A 8 -1.32 -2.59 -3.03
C SER A 8 -1.29 -3.76 -4.00
N SER A 9 -0.09 -4.16 -4.37
CA SER A 9 0.16 -5.37 -5.16
C SER A 9 1.16 -6.25 -4.45
N THR A 10 0.84 -7.55 -4.32
CA THR A 10 1.77 -8.54 -3.79
C THR A 10 2.55 -9.19 -4.93
N LEU A 11 3.87 -9.03 -4.90
CA LEU A 11 4.82 -9.69 -5.79
C LEU A 11 5.25 -11.04 -5.15
N PRO A 12 4.80 -12.18 -5.68
CA PRO A 12 5.19 -13.48 -5.13
C PRO A 12 6.65 -13.79 -5.45
N LEU A 13 7.36 -14.34 -4.46
CA LEU A 13 8.76 -14.75 -4.57
C LEU A 13 8.97 -16.18 -4.06
N ASN A 14 10.11 -16.78 -4.41
CA ASN A 14 10.50 -18.07 -3.85
C ASN A 14 11.22 -17.90 -2.49
N LEU A 15 10.88 -18.75 -1.52
CA LEU A 15 11.43 -18.67 -0.17
C LEU A 15 12.91 -19.09 -0.09
N THR A 16 13.36 -19.96 -1.00
CA THR A 16 14.74 -20.47 -1.01
C THR A 16 15.75 -19.35 -1.20
N ASN A 17 15.52 -18.46 -2.18
CA ASN A 17 16.42 -17.38 -2.53
C ASN A 17 16.07 -16.07 -1.80
N HIS A 18 14.81 -15.88 -1.39
CA HIS A 18 14.32 -14.63 -0.77
C HIS A 18 13.86 -14.86 0.66
N ARG A 19 14.74 -15.45 1.50
CA ARG A 19 14.43 -15.78 2.91
C ARG A 19 14.05 -14.56 3.75
N TRP A 20 14.58 -13.39 3.40
CA TRP A 20 14.28 -12.12 4.05
C TRP A 20 12.82 -11.67 3.84
N ALA A 21 12.19 -12.05 2.73
CA ALA A 21 10.83 -11.66 2.36
C ALA A 21 9.79 -12.74 2.74
N LYS A 22 9.96 -13.40 3.89
CA LYS A 22 9.12 -14.53 4.30
C LYS A 22 7.65 -14.11 4.45
N PHE A 23 6.78 -14.68 3.61
CA PHE A 23 5.33 -14.42 3.64
C PHE A 23 4.57 -15.53 4.40
N ARG A 24 4.83 -16.80 4.05
CA ARG A 24 4.23 -17.98 4.68
C ARG A 24 5.26 -19.10 4.82
N LYS A 25 4.84 -20.28 5.31
CA LYS A 25 5.74 -21.44 5.55
C LYS A 25 6.58 -21.81 4.32
N THR A 26 6.02 -21.72 3.12
CA THR A 26 6.69 -22.09 1.86
C THR A 26 6.77 -20.96 0.84
N LYS A 27 6.27 -19.76 1.15
CA LYS A 27 6.20 -18.63 0.21
C LYS A 27 6.97 -17.42 0.75
N ALA A 28 7.69 -16.75 -0.13
CA ALA A 28 8.16 -15.39 0.09
C ALA A 28 7.34 -14.41 -0.76
N GLY A 29 7.38 -13.14 -0.43
CA GLY A 29 6.72 -12.11 -1.21
C GLY A 29 6.99 -10.73 -0.65
N VAL A 30 6.96 -9.76 -1.56
CA VAL A 30 7.00 -8.33 -1.24
C VAL A 30 5.62 -7.77 -1.56
N LYS A 31 5.15 -6.83 -0.76
CA LYS A 31 3.97 -6.05 -1.05
C LYS A 31 4.39 -4.61 -1.33
N LEU A 32 3.93 -4.09 -2.46
CA LEU A 32 4.12 -2.71 -2.89
C LEU A 32 2.81 -1.96 -2.70
N HIS A 33 2.81 -0.97 -1.82
CA HIS A 33 1.75 0.03 -1.70
C HIS A 33 2.10 1.21 -2.58
N LEU A 34 1.22 1.57 -3.50
CA LEU A 34 1.41 2.67 -4.44
C LEU A 34 0.34 3.72 -4.21
N ARG A 35 0.78 4.98 -4.11
CA ARG A 35 -0.08 6.16 -4.14
C ARG A 35 0.05 6.84 -5.49
N LEU A 36 -1.03 6.80 -6.25
CA LEU A 36 -1.17 7.49 -7.52
C LEU A 36 -1.88 8.82 -7.29
N VAL A 37 -1.27 9.91 -7.72
CA VAL A 37 -1.94 11.22 -7.79
C VAL A 37 -2.70 11.31 -9.10
N PHE A 38 -3.97 11.69 -9.01
CA PHE A 38 -4.84 12.00 -10.13
C PHE A 38 -5.23 13.49 -10.06
N MET A 39 -4.87 14.22 -11.10
CA MET A 39 -5.10 15.66 -11.23
C MET A 39 -6.14 15.96 -12.32
N GLU A 40 -6.74 17.14 -12.21
CA GLU A 40 -7.55 17.70 -13.30
C GLU A 40 -6.71 17.78 -14.59
N LYS A 41 -7.35 17.56 -15.75
CA LYS A 41 -6.75 17.39 -17.09
C LYS A 41 -6.20 15.99 -17.40
N GLY A 42 -6.57 14.97 -16.61
CA GLY A 42 -6.24 13.57 -16.90
C GLY A 42 -4.76 13.22 -16.68
N THR A 43 -4.03 14.08 -15.97
CA THR A 43 -2.64 13.80 -15.58
C THR A 43 -2.65 12.91 -14.35
N SER A 44 -1.95 11.79 -14.43
CA SER A 44 -1.71 10.92 -13.27
C SER A 44 -0.25 10.51 -13.20
N TYR A 45 0.27 10.39 -11.98
CA TYR A 45 1.65 9.99 -11.73
C TYR A 45 1.80 9.32 -10.37
N PRO A 46 2.77 8.40 -10.20
CA PRO A 46 3.07 7.81 -8.90
C PRO A 46 3.73 8.86 -8.01
N GLU A 47 3.20 9.06 -6.81
CA GLU A 47 3.73 10.04 -5.85
C GLU A 47 4.48 9.36 -4.69
N LYS A 48 3.99 8.20 -4.22
CA LYS A 48 4.60 7.47 -3.10
C LYS A 48 4.55 5.97 -3.34
N ALA A 49 5.63 5.29 -2.99
CA ALA A 49 5.74 3.84 -3.07
C ALA A 49 6.35 3.32 -1.76
N VAL A 50 5.68 2.37 -1.11
CA VAL A 50 6.16 1.73 0.12
C VAL A 50 6.24 0.23 -0.12
N MET A 51 7.42 -0.34 0.06
CA MET A 51 7.66 -1.77 -0.09
C MET A 51 7.87 -2.41 1.28
N ILE A 52 7.08 -3.43 1.57
CA ILE A 52 7.15 -4.21 2.81
C ILE A 52 7.12 -5.69 2.49
N THR A 53 7.41 -6.53 3.47
CA THR A 53 7.21 -7.98 3.29
C THR A 53 5.72 -8.27 3.16
N ALA A 54 5.34 -9.20 2.29
CA ALA A 54 3.93 -9.50 2.02
C ALA A 54 3.16 -10.10 3.23
N LYS A 55 3.88 -10.43 4.31
CA LYS A 55 3.31 -10.87 5.57
C LYS A 55 2.53 -9.75 6.27
N GLU A 56 2.94 -8.51 6.08
CA GLU A 56 2.32 -7.36 6.73
C GLU A 56 0.95 -7.05 6.10
N HIS A 57 0.00 -6.69 6.97
CA HIS A 57 -1.35 -6.32 6.57
C HIS A 57 -1.43 -4.85 6.12
N ASP A 58 -2.35 -4.56 5.21
CA ASP A 58 -2.46 -3.24 4.57
C ASP A 58 -2.85 -2.14 5.56
N ARG A 59 -3.66 -2.47 6.59
CA ARG A 59 -4.03 -1.56 7.69
C ARG A 59 -2.87 -0.82 8.33
N GLY A 60 -1.70 -1.46 8.43
CA GLY A 60 -0.51 -0.86 9.05
C GLY A 60 0.14 0.23 8.21
N GLN A 61 -0.27 0.39 6.95
CA GLN A 61 0.31 1.36 6.02
C GLN A 61 -0.57 2.60 5.83
N LEU A 62 -1.79 2.64 6.39
CA LEU A 62 -2.71 3.76 6.17
C LEU A 62 -2.11 5.10 6.64
N GLU A 63 -1.54 5.16 7.85
CA GLU A 63 -0.89 6.38 8.37
C GLU A 63 0.30 6.83 7.54
N ILE A 64 1.05 5.87 6.98
CA ILE A 64 2.19 6.18 6.11
C ILE A 64 1.69 6.72 4.78
N MET A 65 0.57 6.22 4.27
CA MET A 65 0.04 6.58 2.95
C MET A 65 -0.89 7.79 2.96
N VAL A 66 -1.47 8.15 4.11
CA VAL A 66 -2.39 9.29 4.31
C VAL A 66 -1.71 10.32 5.22
N ASP A 67 -0.94 11.22 4.61
CA ASP A 67 -0.07 12.18 5.30
C ASP A 67 -0.38 13.66 4.97
N ASP A 68 -1.35 13.93 4.10
CA ASP A 68 -1.65 15.26 3.57
C ASP A 68 -3.12 15.64 3.78
N LYS A 69 -3.39 16.64 4.62
CA LYS A 69 -4.77 17.06 4.94
C LYS A 69 -5.44 17.84 3.82
N GLU A 70 -4.70 18.28 2.81
CA GLU A 70 -5.21 19.06 1.67
C GLU A 70 -5.55 18.20 0.45
N CYS A 71 -5.66 16.89 0.64
CA CYS A 71 -5.92 15.89 -0.40
C CYS A 71 -7.13 15.03 -0.08
N MET A 72 -7.79 14.52 -1.13
CA MET A 72 -8.78 13.46 -1.00
C MET A 72 -8.13 12.11 -1.28
N TYR A 73 -8.27 11.17 -0.36
CA TYR A 73 -7.72 9.83 -0.50
C TYR A 73 -8.80 8.81 -0.86
N VAL A 74 -8.46 7.89 -1.77
CA VAL A 74 -9.30 6.75 -2.13
C VAL A 74 -8.49 5.48 -1.95
N PHE A 75 -9.00 4.57 -1.13
CA PHE A 75 -8.43 3.26 -0.84
C PHE A 75 -9.54 2.27 -0.52
N ASP A 76 -9.26 0.98 -0.63
CA ASP A 76 -10.23 -0.07 -0.29
C ASP A 76 -10.35 -0.29 1.23
N ARG A 77 -11.31 -1.12 1.64
CA ARG A 77 -11.54 -1.42 3.07
C ARG A 77 -10.41 -2.20 3.73
N GLY A 78 -9.48 -2.78 2.99
CA GLY A 78 -8.33 -3.52 3.53
C GLY A 78 -7.34 -2.62 4.30
N TYR A 79 -7.36 -1.32 4.02
CA TYR A 79 -6.58 -0.32 4.76
C TYR A 79 -7.28 0.21 6.02
N LEU A 80 -8.59 -0.02 6.19
CA LEU A 80 -9.32 0.45 7.37
C LEU A 80 -8.94 -0.40 8.59
N ASP A 81 -8.69 0.28 9.70
CA ASP A 81 -8.52 -0.33 11.01
C ASP A 81 -9.70 0.08 11.90
N TYR A 82 -10.72 -0.77 11.98
CA TYR A 82 -11.97 -0.44 12.69
C TYR A 82 -11.76 -0.19 14.19
N GLU A 83 -10.74 -0.82 14.80
CA GLU A 83 -10.38 -0.60 16.21
C GLU A 83 -9.92 0.85 16.49
N ARG A 84 -9.62 1.65 15.45
CA ARG A 84 -9.19 3.04 15.58
C ARG A 84 -10.33 4.06 15.46
N PHE A 85 -11.54 3.59 15.18
CA PHE A 85 -12.72 4.44 15.01
C PHE A 85 -13.76 4.27 16.13
N ASP A 86 -13.50 3.41 17.12
CA ASP A 86 -14.19 3.36 18.42
C ASP A 86 -13.47 4.24 19.46
#